data_AF-A0A432VUT3-F1
#
_entry.id   AF-A0A432VUT3-F1
#
_cell.length_a   1.000
_cell.length_b   1.000
_cell.length_c   1.000
_cell.angle_alpha   90.00
_cell.angle_beta   90.00
_cell.angle_gamma   90.00
#
_symmetry.space_group_name_H-M   'P 1'
#
loop_
_entity.id
_entity.type
_entity.pdbx_description
1 polymer ?
#
loop_
_entity_poly.entity_id
_entity_poly.type
_entity_poly.pdbx_seq_one_letter_code
_entity_poly.pdbx_strand_id
1 'polypeptide(L)'
;MKKFSTLVTATALAVGLLTVQVTDVRAEQERGTMLEAVSALANQEFAAAYNQFRKFLDLGSPDAAYNLGLLAIEGAGTEYDPVKSLAFFKAAELWGHPGAASIAEQIEPHLNAEELAEVSAQVAQLQAAVIVPFDAEQWPRRDFQLPAPTRRNAPDYPAQAARQGIQSWLDLLQITAPNGRVITSVPVNTVHPGIFRSFKRTEGSWRFERGEQVLVRAVRLTFSLDDEAQFIQDMKNEYIRVLPLATAGIAQNQFFLANLAALAQDNNYDAPELRSVDVQMWLERAARGGHVQAQRYLAMRYGRKEWADHLIARDDLITQTYYGMQMYTYGGTAEVRAEGERLVRDASSRGEAHAREIIRHL
;
A
#
# COMPACT_ATOMS: atom_id res chain seq x y z
N MET A 1 -25.21 11.97 -32.76
CA MET A 1 -25.08 12.20 -31.31
C MET A 1 -24.31 13.49 -31.07
N LYS A 2 -24.85 14.41 -30.26
CA LYS A 2 -24.14 15.64 -29.88
C LYS A 2 -23.08 15.26 -28.83
N LYS A 3 -21.82 15.64 -29.06
CA LYS A 3 -20.74 15.48 -28.08
C LYS A 3 -21.08 16.27 -26.82
N PHE A 4 -21.05 15.64 -25.66
CA PHE A 4 -21.14 16.33 -24.37
C PHE A 4 -19.79 17.00 -24.09
N SER A 5 -19.55 18.17 -24.69
CA SER A 5 -18.37 18.97 -24.36
C SER A 5 -18.75 19.99 -23.28
N THR A 6 -18.50 19.65 -22.02
CA THR A 6 -18.49 20.64 -20.94
C THR A 6 -17.28 20.38 -20.06
N LEU A 7 -16.31 21.29 -20.17
CA LEU A 7 -15.18 21.58 -19.30
C LEU A 7 -15.05 20.67 -18.05
N VAL A 8 -14.12 19.72 -18.09
CA VAL A 8 -13.33 19.37 -16.90
C VAL A 8 -12.04 20.16 -17.03
N THR A 9 -11.91 21.22 -16.24
CA THR A 9 -10.64 21.94 -16.06
C THR A 9 -9.60 20.93 -15.60
N ALA A 10 -8.73 20.52 -16.52
CA ALA A 10 -7.53 19.76 -16.22
C ALA A 10 -6.70 20.55 -15.20
N THR A 11 -6.75 20.12 -13.95
CA THR A 11 -5.78 20.56 -12.94
C THR A 11 -4.45 19.96 -13.33
N ALA A 12 -3.70 20.69 -14.16
CA ALA A 12 -2.31 20.38 -14.48
C ALA A 12 -1.50 20.50 -13.17
N LEU A 13 -1.37 19.38 -12.45
CA LEU A 13 -0.41 19.29 -11.36
C LEU A 13 0.98 19.08 -11.98
N ALA A 14 1.80 20.13 -11.92
CA ALA A 14 3.23 20.01 -12.11
C ALA A 14 3.77 19.04 -11.05
N VAL A 15 4.11 17.82 -11.47
CA VAL A 15 4.70 16.79 -10.61
C VAL A 15 6.13 17.23 -10.26
N GLY A 16 6.28 17.88 -9.11
CA GLY A 16 7.58 18.13 -8.49
C GLY A 16 8.19 16.81 -8.01
N LEU A 17 8.92 16.13 -8.89
CA LEU A 17 9.69 14.93 -8.60
C LEU A 17 10.79 15.23 -7.57
N LEU A 18 10.58 14.85 -6.31
CA LEU A 18 11.68 14.50 -5.42
C LEU A 18 11.84 12.99 -5.45
N THR A 19 12.63 12.52 -6.44
CA THR A 19 13.11 11.15 -6.49
C THR A 19 14.06 10.92 -5.34
N VAL A 20 13.58 10.35 -4.23
CA VAL A 20 14.48 9.66 -3.30
C VAL A 20 14.84 8.36 -3.98
N GLN A 21 15.98 8.35 -4.69
CA GLN A 21 16.56 7.10 -5.19
C GLN A 21 16.96 6.24 -3.99
N VAL A 22 16.17 5.21 -3.71
CA VAL A 22 16.55 4.13 -2.80
C VAL A 22 16.71 2.87 -3.63
N THR A 23 17.97 2.52 -3.87
CA THR A 23 18.39 1.23 -4.41
C THR A 23 18.09 0.11 -3.41
N ASP A 24 17.07 -0.71 -3.68
CA ASP A 24 17.25 -2.11 -4.09
C ASP A 24 15.92 -2.57 -4.72
N VAL A 25 15.76 -2.13 -5.96
CA VAL A 25 14.53 -2.17 -6.75
C VAL A 25 14.70 -3.23 -7.82
N ARG A 26 14.65 -4.50 -7.43
CA ARG A 26 14.46 -5.58 -8.41
C ARG A 26 12.97 -5.80 -8.73
N ALA A 27 12.06 -5.16 -7.99
CA ALA A 27 10.60 -5.28 -8.17
C ALA A 27 9.92 -4.07 -8.84
N GLU A 28 10.45 -2.83 -8.78
CA GLU A 28 9.80 -1.68 -9.47
C GLU A 28 10.23 -1.54 -10.95
N GLN A 29 10.92 -2.56 -11.50
CA GLN A 29 11.18 -2.67 -12.95
C GLN A 29 10.10 -3.47 -13.69
N GLU A 30 8.86 -3.49 -13.20
CA GLU A 30 7.72 -3.95 -13.99
C GLU A 30 7.14 -2.76 -14.77
N ARG A 31 7.27 -2.81 -16.11
CA ARG A 31 6.83 -1.75 -17.04
C ARG A 31 5.34 -1.38 -16.83
N GLY A 32 5.07 -0.18 -16.33
CA GLY A 32 3.71 0.37 -16.16
C GLY A 32 3.37 0.70 -14.72
N THR A 33 3.67 1.93 -14.28
CA THR A 33 3.24 2.43 -12.96
C THR A 33 2.05 3.37 -13.07
N MET A 34 1.29 3.53 -11.99
CA MET A 34 0.22 4.53 -11.92
C MET A 34 0.76 5.96 -12.15
N LEU A 35 2.01 6.22 -11.75
CA LEU A 35 2.69 7.49 -12.02
C LEU A 35 2.93 7.69 -13.53
N GLU A 36 3.35 6.67 -14.26
CA GLU A 36 3.48 6.73 -15.72
C GLU A 36 2.13 7.00 -16.39
N ALA A 37 1.05 6.37 -15.92
CA ALA A 37 -0.30 6.60 -16.44
C ALA A 37 -0.76 8.05 -16.25
N VAL A 38 -0.63 8.57 -15.03
CA VAL A 38 -0.97 9.96 -14.68
C VAL A 38 -0.07 10.96 -15.42
N SER A 39 1.22 10.63 -15.60
CA SER A 39 2.17 11.47 -16.34
C SER A 39 1.84 11.53 -17.84
N ALA A 40 1.51 10.38 -18.45
CA ALA A 40 1.05 10.33 -19.84
C ALA A 40 -0.24 11.14 -20.02
N LEU A 41 -1.18 11.05 -19.08
CA LEU A 41 -2.41 11.85 -19.08
C LEU A 41 -2.10 13.36 -19.04
N ALA A 42 -1.22 13.78 -18.13
CA ALA A 42 -0.81 15.18 -17.98
C ALA A 42 -0.10 15.73 -19.22
N ASN A 43 0.65 14.87 -19.93
CA ASN A 43 1.33 15.22 -21.18
C ASN A 43 0.43 15.09 -22.43
N GLN A 44 -0.88 14.83 -22.27
CA GLN A 44 -1.84 14.62 -23.35
C GLN A 44 -1.52 13.41 -24.26
N GLU A 45 -0.74 12.46 -23.75
CA GLU A 45 -0.43 11.19 -24.41
C GLU A 45 -1.56 10.18 -24.15
N PHE A 46 -2.79 10.55 -24.51
CA PHE A 46 -4.01 9.88 -24.03
C PHE A 46 -4.07 8.38 -24.36
N ALA A 47 -3.60 7.96 -25.52
CA ALA A 47 -3.56 6.54 -25.89
C ALA A 47 -2.57 5.75 -25.00
N ALA A 48 -1.44 6.38 -24.62
CA ALA A 48 -0.50 5.78 -23.68
C ALA A 48 -1.11 5.73 -22.27
N ALA A 49 -1.75 6.81 -21.83
CA ALA A 49 -2.46 6.87 -20.54
C ALA A 49 -3.54 5.79 -20.43
N TYR A 50 -4.41 5.67 -21.44
CA TYR A 50 -5.46 4.64 -21.50
C TYR A 50 -4.88 3.23 -21.35
N ASN A 51 -3.83 2.92 -22.12
CA ASN A 51 -3.18 1.62 -22.07
C ASN A 51 -2.52 1.33 -20.72
N GLN A 52 -2.01 2.35 -20.03
CA GLN A 52 -1.41 2.19 -18.71
C GLN A 52 -2.47 2.01 -17.62
N PHE A 53 -3.52 2.84 -17.58
CA PHE A 53 -4.59 2.70 -16.59
C PHE A 53 -5.27 1.33 -16.67
N ARG A 54 -5.51 0.80 -17.88
CA ARG A 54 -6.14 -0.51 -18.07
C ARG A 54 -5.42 -1.65 -17.35
N LYS A 55 -4.10 -1.54 -17.11
CA LYS A 55 -3.30 -2.55 -16.41
C LYS A 55 -3.64 -2.70 -14.93
N PHE A 56 -4.40 -1.78 -14.34
CA PHE A 56 -4.76 -1.81 -12.92
C PHE A 56 -6.23 -2.18 -12.68
N LEU A 57 -6.98 -2.51 -13.74
CA LEU A 57 -8.39 -2.92 -13.62
C LEU A 57 -8.54 -4.31 -12.98
N ASP A 58 -7.61 -5.22 -13.23
CA ASP A 58 -7.60 -6.55 -12.60
C ASP A 58 -7.29 -6.46 -11.10
N LEU A 59 -6.57 -5.44 -10.64
CA LEU A 59 -6.44 -5.12 -9.22
C LEU A 59 -7.66 -4.37 -8.65
N GLY A 60 -8.67 -4.07 -9.48
CA GLY A 60 -9.84 -3.29 -9.08
C GLY A 60 -9.50 -1.85 -8.69
N SER A 61 -8.55 -1.22 -9.38
CA SER A 61 -8.12 0.15 -9.06
C SER A 61 -9.25 1.18 -9.28
N PRO A 62 -9.77 1.83 -8.22
CA PRO A 62 -10.79 2.86 -8.36
C PRO A 62 -10.31 4.05 -9.19
N ASP A 63 -9.05 4.45 -8.99
CA ASP A 63 -8.43 5.57 -9.68
C ASP A 63 -8.21 5.29 -11.18
N ALA A 64 -7.80 4.06 -11.53
CA ALA A 64 -7.62 3.71 -12.93
C ALA A 64 -8.96 3.63 -13.67
N ALA A 65 -9.99 3.03 -13.06
CA ALA A 65 -11.34 3.00 -13.61
C ALA A 65 -11.89 4.42 -13.81
N TYR A 66 -11.76 5.30 -12.82
CA TYR A 66 -12.19 6.70 -12.94
C TYR A 66 -11.52 7.42 -14.12
N ASN A 67 -10.20 7.30 -14.26
CA ASN A 67 -9.46 7.93 -15.36
C ASN A 67 -9.82 7.32 -16.74
N LEU A 68 -10.08 6.02 -16.82
CA LEU A 68 -10.56 5.38 -18.05
C LEU A 68 -11.97 5.85 -18.43
N GLY A 69 -12.84 6.10 -17.45
CA GLY A 69 -14.14 6.72 -17.64
C GLY A 69 -14.00 8.10 -18.29
N LEU A 70 -13.13 8.95 -17.75
CA LEU A 70 -12.85 10.28 -18.31
C LEU A 70 -12.34 10.20 -19.76
N LEU A 71 -11.36 9.32 -20.03
CA LEU A 71 -10.83 9.14 -21.38
C LEU A 71 -11.89 8.66 -22.38
N ALA A 72 -12.81 7.78 -21.94
CA ALA A 72 -13.89 7.24 -22.77
C ALA A 72 -14.98 8.29 -23.09
N ILE A 73 -15.39 9.12 -22.13
CA ILE A 73 -16.40 10.17 -22.39
C ILE A 73 -15.83 11.34 -23.19
N GLU A 74 -14.53 11.59 -23.13
CA GLU A 74 -13.87 12.60 -23.96
C GLU A 74 -13.53 12.08 -25.37
N GLY A 75 -13.48 10.76 -25.55
CA GLY A 75 -12.89 10.15 -26.74
C GLY A 75 -11.40 10.50 -26.89
N ALA A 76 -10.70 10.64 -25.76
CA ALA A 76 -9.30 10.99 -25.69
C ALA A 76 -8.45 9.72 -25.62
N GLY A 77 -7.67 9.43 -26.66
CA GLY A 77 -6.86 8.21 -26.71
C GLY A 77 -7.65 6.91 -26.89
N THR A 78 -8.97 7.03 -27.07
CA THR A 78 -9.95 5.98 -27.38
C THR A 78 -11.09 6.59 -28.19
N GLU A 79 -11.99 5.79 -28.75
CA GLU A 79 -13.23 6.30 -29.33
C GLU A 79 -14.18 6.81 -28.23
N TYR A 80 -14.99 7.82 -28.55
CA TYR A 80 -16.05 8.33 -27.68
C TYR A 80 -17.08 7.23 -27.42
N ASP A 81 -17.25 6.85 -26.16
CA ASP A 81 -18.07 5.71 -25.77
C ASP A 81 -18.71 5.96 -24.39
N PRO A 82 -19.94 6.51 -24.34
CA PRO A 82 -20.59 6.85 -23.08
C PRO A 82 -21.07 5.61 -22.29
N VAL A 83 -21.28 4.47 -22.97
CA VAL A 83 -21.60 3.18 -22.33
C VAL A 83 -20.37 2.69 -21.56
N LYS A 84 -19.22 2.59 -22.23
CA LYS A 84 -17.95 2.20 -21.60
C LYS A 84 -17.53 3.18 -20.51
N SER A 85 -17.72 4.48 -20.74
CA SER A 85 -17.48 5.49 -19.74
C SER A 85 -18.31 5.27 -18.47
N LEU A 86 -19.62 5.07 -18.61
CA LEU A 86 -20.48 4.87 -17.44
C LEU A 86 -20.13 3.56 -16.72
N ALA A 87 -19.78 2.49 -17.46
CA ALA A 87 -19.32 1.24 -16.87
C ALA A 87 -18.06 1.43 -16.02
N PHE A 88 -17.08 2.19 -16.51
CA PHE A 88 -15.88 2.50 -15.73
C PHE A 88 -16.18 3.37 -14.50
N PHE A 89 -17.06 4.37 -14.59
CA PHE A 89 -17.43 5.15 -13.41
C PHE A 89 -18.20 4.32 -12.38
N LYS A 90 -19.14 3.46 -12.79
CA LYS A 90 -19.83 2.56 -11.86
C LYS A 90 -18.86 1.55 -11.22
N ALA A 91 -17.88 1.04 -11.96
CA ALA A 91 -16.82 0.21 -11.38
C ALA A 91 -15.96 1.00 -10.39
N ALA A 92 -15.54 2.22 -10.72
CA ALA A 92 -14.76 3.08 -9.84
C ALA A 92 -15.51 3.40 -8.53
N GLU A 93 -16.82 3.66 -8.61
CA GLU A 93 -17.69 3.85 -7.45
C GLU A 93 -17.74 2.60 -6.57
N LEU A 94 -17.99 1.43 -7.16
CA LEU A 94 -18.01 0.14 -6.46
C LEU A 94 -16.66 -0.18 -5.80
N TRP A 95 -15.56 0.30 -6.37
CA TRP A 95 -14.20 0.16 -5.84
C TRP A 95 -13.78 1.30 -4.90
N GLY A 96 -14.69 2.22 -4.57
CA GLY A 96 -14.50 3.24 -3.54
C GLY A 96 -13.89 4.56 -4.02
N HIS A 97 -13.99 4.91 -5.31
CA HIS A 97 -13.55 6.22 -5.80
C HIS A 97 -14.52 7.34 -5.32
N PRO A 98 -14.06 8.34 -4.56
CA PRO A 98 -14.94 9.31 -3.90
C PRO A 98 -15.70 10.25 -4.86
N GLY A 99 -15.23 10.41 -6.10
CA GLY A 99 -15.84 11.28 -7.11
C GLY A 99 -16.54 10.54 -8.25
N ALA A 100 -16.61 9.21 -8.24
CA ALA A 100 -17.12 8.48 -9.42
C ALA A 100 -18.64 8.53 -9.56
N ALA A 101 -19.37 8.41 -8.44
CA ALA A 101 -20.84 8.42 -8.42
C ALA A 101 -21.41 9.70 -9.05
N SER A 102 -20.86 10.87 -8.71
CA SER A 102 -21.33 12.15 -9.23
C SER A 102 -21.12 12.32 -10.73
N ILE A 103 -20.12 11.67 -11.32
CA ILE A 103 -19.93 11.66 -12.78
C ILE A 103 -20.85 10.63 -13.44
N ALA A 104 -21.05 9.47 -12.81
CA ALA A 104 -21.99 8.46 -13.29
C ALA A 104 -23.43 9.01 -13.40
N GLU A 105 -23.88 9.73 -12.38
CA GLU A 105 -25.20 10.40 -12.34
C GLU A 105 -25.41 11.42 -13.47
N GLN A 106 -24.33 12.02 -13.98
CA GLN A 106 -24.41 12.96 -15.11
C GLN A 106 -24.53 12.25 -16.46
N ILE A 107 -24.00 11.03 -16.59
CA ILE A 107 -23.99 10.28 -17.85
C ILE A 107 -25.24 9.40 -17.98
N GLU A 108 -25.66 8.76 -16.89
CA GLU A 108 -26.76 7.77 -16.86
C GLU A 108 -28.07 8.24 -17.52
N PRO A 109 -28.57 9.48 -17.29
CA PRO A 109 -29.81 9.96 -17.91
C PRO A 109 -29.75 10.12 -19.44
N HIS A 110 -28.56 10.05 -20.04
CA HIS A 110 -28.36 10.19 -21.49
C HIS A 110 -28.28 8.86 -22.22
N LEU A 111 -28.36 7.74 -21.51
CA LEU A 111 -28.37 6.38 -22.08
C LEU A 111 -29.78 5.79 -22.07
N ASN A 112 -30.07 4.97 -23.07
CA ASN A 112 -31.32 4.22 -23.15
C ASN A 112 -31.24 2.88 -22.39
N ALA A 113 -32.36 2.16 -22.31
CA ALA A 113 -32.44 0.91 -21.52
C ALA A 113 -31.50 -0.22 -22.02
N GLU A 114 -31.25 -0.32 -23.33
CA GLU A 114 -30.34 -1.30 -23.91
C GLU A 114 -28.88 -0.95 -23.56
N GLU A 115 -28.52 0.33 -23.70
CA GLU A 115 -27.20 0.85 -23.31
C GLU A 115 -26.94 0.67 -21.80
N LEU A 116 -27.93 0.90 -20.95
CA LEU A 116 -27.82 0.68 -19.50
C LEU A 116 -27.67 -0.81 -19.15
N ALA A 117 -28.33 -1.71 -19.88
CA ALA A 117 -28.14 -3.15 -19.72
C ALA A 117 -26.70 -3.56 -20.12
N GLU A 118 -26.15 -2.95 -21.17
CA GLU A 118 -24.75 -3.15 -21.56
C GLU A 118 -23.78 -2.62 -20.48
N VAL A 119 -24.04 -1.44 -19.91
CA VAL A 119 -23.27 -0.92 -18.77
C VAL A 119 -23.23 -1.93 -17.63
N SER A 120 -24.38 -2.47 -17.21
CA SER A 120 -24.45 -3.48 -16.16
C SER A 120 -23.64 -4.74 -16.50
N ALA A 121 -23.69 -5.19 -17.76
CA ALA A 121 -22.90 -6.33 -18.22
C ALA A 121 -21.39 -6.05 -18.18
N GLN A 122 -20.95 -4.87 -18.61
CA GLN A 122 -19.55 -4.46 -18.57
C GLN A 122 -19.04 -4.30 -17.13
N VAL A 123 -19.84 -3.74 -16.22
CA VAL A 123 -19.50 -3.66 -14.79
C VAL A 123 -19.32 -5.05 -14.19
N ALA A 124 -20.24 -5.98 -14.47
CA ALA A 124 -20.13 -7.36 -13.99
C ALA A 124 -18.86 -8.05 -14.53
N GLN A 125 -18.50 -7.81 -15.79
CA GLN A 125 -17.24 -8.32 -16.37
C GLN A 125 -16.01 -7.73 -15.67
N LEU A 126 -16.00 -6.42 -15.40
CA LEU A 126 -14.92 -5.76 -14.68
C LEU A 126 -14.77 -6.33 -13.26
N GLN A 127 -15.88 -6.53 -12.53
CA GLN A 127 -15.86 -7.14 -11.20
C GLN A 127 -15.35 -8.59 -11.23
N ALA A 128 -15.78 -9.39 -12.21
CA ALA A 128 -15.33 -10.77 -12.35
C ALA A 128 -13.86 -10.89 -12.75
N ALA A 129 -13.29 -9.87 -13.40
CA ALA A 129 -11.89 -9.81 -13.77
C ALA A 129 -10.96 -9.41 -12.62
N VAL A 130 -11.50 -8.98 -11.46
CA VAL A 130 -10.69 -8.59 -10.30
C VAL A 130 -9.99 -9.82 -9.71
N ILE A 131 -8.65 -9.81 -9.71
CA ILE A 131 -7.81 -10.93 -9.25
C ILE A 131 -7.48 -10.86 -7.75
N VAL A 132 -7.69 -9.70 -7.10
CA VAL A 132 -7.59 -9.54 -5.65
C VAL A 132 -8.95 -9.16 -5.09
N PRO A 133 -9.67 -10.09 -4.44
CA PRO A 133 -11.01 -9.81 -3.93
C PRO A 133 -10.99 -8.67 -2.90
N PHE A 134 -12.07 -7.89 -2.84
CA PHE A 134 -12.23 -6.83 -1.85
C PHE A 134 -12.52 -7.40 -0.46
N ASP A 135 -13.21 -8.54 -0.41
CA ASP A 135 -13.55 -9.24 0.82
C ASP A 135 -12.96 -10.65 0.78
N ALA A 136 -12.02 -10.92 1.70
CA ALA A 136 -11.55 -12.27 1.96
C ALA A 136 -11.78 -12.65 3.43
N GLU A 137 -12.09 -13.92 3.67
CA GLU A 137 -12.24 -14.46 5.00
C GLU A 137 -10.93 -14.33 5.77
N GLN A 138 -10.96 -13.53 6.83
CA GLN A 138 -9.81 -13.35 7.70
C GLN A 138 -9.72 -14.53 8.67
N TRP A 139 -8.51 -15.03 8.88
CA TRP A 139 -8.29 -16.09 9.86
C TRP A 139 -8.55 -15.57 11.28
N PRO A 140 -9.13 -16.39 12.18
CA PRO A 140 -9.42 -15.99 13.55
C PRO A 140 -8.13 -15.59 14.25
N ARG A 141 -8.11 -14.44 14.93
CA ARG A 141 -6.95 -13.96 15.69
C ARG A 141 -7.15 -14.23 17.17
N ARG A 142 -6.09 -14.67 17.87
CA ARG A 142 -6.03 -14.64 19.34
C ARG A 142 -5.49 -13.31 19.81
N ASP A 143 -5.98 -12.87 20.96
CA ASP A 143 -5.27 -11.85 21.74
C ASP A 143 -3.99 -12.48 22.30
N PHE A 144 -2.85 -11.90 21.97
CA PHE A 144 -1.54 -12.42 22.33
C PHE A 144 -0.65 -11.28 22.82
N GLN A 145 -0.38 -11.29 24.11
CA GLN A 145 0.51 -10.32 24.73
C GLN A 145 1.97 -10.65 24.38
N LEU A 146 2.64 -9.70 23.73
CA LEU A 146 4.05 -9.85 23.39
C LEU A 146 4.94 -9.66 24.64
N PRO A 147 6.04 -10.44 24.78
CA PRO A 147 7.02 -10.24 25.85
C PRO A 147 7.61 -8.82 25.82
N ALA A 148 7.82 -8.23 27.00
CA ALA A 148 8.28 -6.85 27.12
C ALA A 148 9.76 -6.71 26.73
N PRO A 149 10.20 -5.52 26.24
CA PRO A 149 11.60 -5.27 25.96
C PRO A 149 12.42 -5.20 27.26
N THR A 150 13.51 -5.95 27.34
CA THR A 150 14.50 -5.85 28.42
C THR A 150 15.70 -4.98 28.03
N ARG A 151 16.01 -4.88 26.73
CA ARG A 151 17.00 -3.96 26.19
C ARG A 151 16.58 -3.52 24.80
N ARG A 152 16.38 -2.22 24.57
CA ARG A 152 15.95 -1.66 23.28
C ARG A 152 16.59 -0.31 23.02
N ASN A 153 17.92 -0.31 22.88
CA ASN A 153 18.67 0.91 22.60
C ASN A 153 18.18 1.54 21.29
N ALA A 154 17.99 2.86 21.28
CA ALA A 154 17.66 3.58 20.06
C ALA A 154 18.81 3.48 19.05
N PRO A 155 18.54 3.30 17.74
CA PRO A 155 19.56 3.43 16.72
C PRO A 155 20.07 4.88 16.63
N ASP A 156 21.34 5.03 16.26
CA ASP A 156 21.91 6.36 16.07
C ASP A 156 21.23 7.07 14.90
N TYR A 157 21.01 8.37 15.03
CA TYR A 157 20.53 9.16 13.91
C TYR A 157 21.65 9.28 12.85
N PRO A 158 21.43 8.91 11.57
CA PRO A 158 22.51 8.94 10.57
C PRO A 158 22.94 10.37 10.22
N ALA A 159 24.25 10.67 10.33
CA ALA A 159 24.79 12.01 10.05
C ALA A 159 24.53 12.53 8.63
N GLN A 160 24.38 11.65 7.63
CA GLN A 160 24.00 12.06 6.27
C GLN A 160 22.53 12.51 6.20
N ALA A 161 21.63 11.75 6.82
CA ALA A 161 20.22 12.11 6.93
C ALA A 161 20.07 13.44 7.69
N ALA A 162 20.89 13.63 8.74
CA ALA A 162 20.85 14.84 9.55
C ALA A 162 21.23 16.09 8.75
N ARG A 163 22.31 16.00 7.96
CA ARG A 163 22.75 17.08 7.07
C ARG A 163 21.74 17.42 5.97
N GLN A 164 20.85 16.50 5.65
CA GLN A 164 19.79 16.67 4.66
C GLN A 164 18.44 17.06 5.29
N GLY A 165 18.36 17.17 6.63
CA GLY A 165 17.11 17.44 7.35
C GLY A 165 16.06 16.33 7.16
N ILE A 166 16.46 15.08 6.90
CA ILE A 166 15.52 13.99 6.58
C ILE A 166 14.84 13.48 7.84
N GLN A 167 13.66 13.99 8.14
CA GLN A 167 12.75 13.36 9.09
C GLN A 167 12.10 12.12 8.46
N SER A 168 12.00 11.02 9.21
CA SER A 168 11.49 9.76 8.65
C SER A 168 11.01 8.79 9.73
N TRP A 169 10.33 7.74 9.31
CA TRP A 169 10.00 6.59 10.16
C TRP A 169 10.41 5.29 9.47
N LEU A 170 10.80 4.32 10.28
CA LEU A 170 11.06 2.95 9.85
C LEU A 170 10.00 2.04 10.47
N ASP A 171 9.19 1.44 9.61
CA ASP A 171 8.28 0.38 9.97
C ASP A 171 8.90 -0.96 9.62
N LEU A 172 8.89 -1.87 10.59
CA LEU A 172 9.51 -3.18 10.43
C LEU A 172 8.69 -4.28 11.10
N LEU A 173 8.73 -5.47 10.51
CA LEU A 173 8.34 -6.70 11.18
C LEU A 173 9.60 -7.37 11.70
N GLN A 174 9.62 -7.61 13.01
CA GLN A 174 10.75 -8.17 13.73
C GLN A 174 10.40 -9.55 14.24
N ILE A 175 11.30 -10.51 14.05
CA ILE A 175 11.19 -11.84 14.63
C ILE A 175 12.10 -11.97 15.84
N THR A 176 11.54 -12.50 16.93
CA THR A 176 12.25 -12.78 18.18
C THR A 176 12.19 -14.27 18.49
N ALA A 177 13.34 -14.85 18.84
CA ALA A 177 13.41 -16.24 19.31
C ALA A 177 12.89 -16.38 20.75
N PRO A 178 12.54 -17.59 21.22
CA PRO A 178 12.04 -17.82 22.58
C PRO A 178 12.97 -17.30 23.69
N ASN A 179 14.27 -17.26 23.45
CA ASN A 179 15.25 -16.72 24.39
C ASN A 179 15.26 -15.17 24.49
N GLY A 180 14.38 -14.48 23.78
CA GLY A 180 14.25 -13.02 23.79
C GLY A 180 15.19 -12.29 22.82
N ARG A 181 15.98 -12.99 22.01
CA ARG A 181 16.89 -12.38 21.02
C ARG A 181 16.14 -12.07 19.72
N VAL A 182 16.34 -10.87 19.17
CA VAL A 182 15.94 -10.56 17.79
C VAL A 182 16.81 -11.35 16.82
N ILE A 183 16.19 -12.13 15.95
CA ILE A 183 16.89 -13.00 15.00
C ILE A 183 16.86 -12.45 13.58
N THR A 184 15.76 -11.80 13.19
CA THR A 184 15.64 -11.23 11.85
C THR A 184 14.55 -10.15 11.80
N SER A 185 14.61 -9.30 10.78
CA SER A 185 13.68 -8.19 10.58
C SER A 185 13.58 -7.82 9.10
N VAL A 186 12.41 -7.32 8.69
CA VAL A 186 12.18 -6.78 7.34
C VAL A 186 11.50 -5.42 7.44
N PRO A 187 11.95 -4.40 6.68
CA PRO A 187 11.21 -3.16 6.56
C PRO A 187 9.92 -3.40 5.76
N VAL A 188 8.84 -2.74 6.16
CA VAL A 188 7.54 -2.81 5.44
C VAL A 188 7.20 -1.50 4.74
N ASN A 189 7.96 -0.43 4.98
CA ASN A 189 7.91 0.82 4.22
C ASN A 189 9.25 1.11 3.51
N THR A 190 9.23 2.04 2.57
CA THR A 190 10.45 2.56 1.94
C THR A 190 11.14 3.50 2.92
N VAL A 191 12.42 3.24 3.19
CA VAL A 191 13.22 3.97 4.19
C VAL A 191 14.55 4.43 3.62
N HIS A 192 15.07 5.55 4.12
CA HIS A 192 16.40 6.02 3.76
C HIS A 192 17.49 4.97 4.11
N PRO A 193 18.41 4.63 3.19
CA PRO A 193 19.43 3.58 3.43
C PRO A 193 20.29 3.81 4.67
N GLY A 194 20.61 5.06 4.97
CA GLY A 194 21.38 5.42 6.17
C GLY A 194 20.65 5.07 7.47
N ILE A 195 19.32 5.29 7.50
CA ILE A 195 18.46 4.99 8.64
C ILE A 195 18.40 3.48 8.84
N PHE A 196 18.14 2.73 7.75
CA PHE A 196 18.10 1.27 7.83
C PHE A 196 19.44 0.67 8.27
N ARG A 197 20.57 1.13 7.71
CA ARG A 197 21.91 0.70 8.15
C ARG A 197 22.20 1.02 9.62
N SER A 198 21.69 2.13 10.13
CA SER A 198 21.81 2.45 11.56
C SER A 198 21.02 1.44 12.39
N PHE A 199 19.75 1.22 12.05
CA PHE A 199 18.91 0.22 12.70
C PHE A 199 19.53 -1.19 12.70
N LYS A 200 20.04 -1.67 11.57
CA LYS A 200 20.67 -3.01 11.48
C LYS A 200 21.90 -3.17 12.37
N ARG A 201 22.62 -2.10 12.70
CA ARG A 201 23.74 -2.15 13.67
C ARG A 201 23.25 -2.29 15.11
N THR A 202 22.06 -1.80 15.41
CA THR A 202 21.51 -1.79 16.77
C THR A 202 20.60 -2.98 17.06
N GLU A 203 19.88 -3.52 16.07
CA GLU A 203 18.86 -4.57 16.28
C GLU A 203 19.41 -5.82 16.99
N GLY A 204 20.67 -6.20 16.71
CA GLY A 204 21.31 -7.39 17.29
C GLY A 204 21.55 -7.23 18.80
N SER A 205 21.49 -6.00 19.31
CA SER A 205 21.53 -5.71 20.73
C SER A 205 20.14 -5.81 21.37
N TRP A 206 19.04 -5.76 20.64
CA TRP A 206 17.72 -5.75 21.26
C TRP A 206 17.39 -7.09 21.93
N ARG A 207 16.81 -7.02 23.13
CA ARG A 207 16.41 -8.16 23.95
C ARG A 207 15.01 -7.92 24.50
N PHE A 208 14.28 -9.02 24.61
CA PHE A 208 12.96 -9.10 25.20
C PHE A 208 12.97 -10.14 26.32
N GLU A 209 11.92 -10.15 27.12
CA GLU A 209 11.68 -11.23 28.08
C GLU A 209 11.63 -12.57 27.35
N ARG A 210 12.00 -13.64 28.06
CA ARG A 210 11.93 -15.00 27.51
C ARG A 210 10.46 -15.37 27.30
N GLY A 211 10.18 -16.01 26.17
CA GLY A 211 8.87 -16.55 25.83
C GLY A 211 8.97 -18.03 25.47
N GLU A 212 7.85 -18.58 25.01
CA GLU A 212 7.72 -20.02 24.71
C GLU A 212 7.92 -20.36 23.24
N GLN A 213 7.79 -19.37 22.34
CA GLN A 213 7.77 -19.58 20.89
C GLN A 213 8.49 -18.45 20.15
N VAL A 214 8.75 -18.66 18.86
CA VAL A 214 9.18 -17.59 17.96
C VAL A 214 8.02 -16.63 17.72
N LEU A 215 8.28 -15.32 17.74
CA LEU A 215 7.25 -14.30 17.65
C LEU A 215 7.58 -13.26 16.58
N VAL A 216 6.58 -12.89 15.78
CA VAL A 216 6.63 -11.65 14.99
C VAL A 216 6.05 -10.49 15.81
N ARG A 217 6.65 -9.31 15.67
CA ARG A 217 6.08 -8.04 16.13
C ARG A 217 6.24 -6.95 15.10
N ALA A 218 5.27 -6.05 15.02
CA ALA A 218 5.45 -4.78 14.34
C ALA A 218 6.21 -3.81 15.24
N VAL A 219 7.16 -3.08 14.65
CA VAL A 219 7.90 -2.03 15.32
C VAL A 219 7.92 -0.81 14.41
N ARG A 220 7.64 0.35 14.99
CA ARG A 220 7.88 1.66 14.38
C ARG A 220 9.00 2.37 15.12
N LEU A 221 9.90 2.99 14.37
CA LEU A 221 10.94 3.88 14.86
C LEU A 221 10.82 5.22 14.15
N THR A 222 10.75 6.31 14.90
CA THR A 222 10.73 7.68 14.35
C THR A 222 12.14 8.28 14.46
N PHE A 223 12.58 8.91 13.37
CA PHE A 223 13.86 9.60 13.26
C PHE A 223 13.56 11.07 13.01
N SER A 224 13.66 11.89 14.06
CA SER A 224 13.53 13.35 13.99
C SER A 224 14.79 14.03 14.53
N LEU A 225 15.13 15.20 13.98
CA LEU A 225 16.13 16.11 14.56
C LEU A 225 15.49 17.22 15.40
N ASP A 226 14.20 17.44 15.19
CA ASP A 226 13.48 18.60 15.69
C ASP A 226 12.77 18.27 16.99
N ASP A 227 12.40 19.33 17.72
CA ASP A 227 11.43 19.17 18.80
C ASP A 227 10.08 18.69 18.25
N GLU A 228 9.25 18.15 19.14
CA GLU A 228 7.98 17.54 18.74
C GLU A 228 7.05 18.55 18.04
N ALA A 229 7.04 19.81 18.46
CA ALA A 229 6.16 20.82 17.87
C ALA A 229 6.55 21.11 16.42
N GLN A 230 7.85 21.26 16.16
CA GLN A 230 8.36 21.47 14.80
C GLN A 230 8.17 20.22 13.93
N PHE A 231 8.40 19.03 14.48
CA PHE A 231 8.13 17.76 13.78
C PHE A 231 6.65 17.63 13.36
N ILE A 232 5.72 17.96 14.27
CA ILE A 232 4.28 17.97 13.96
C ILE A 232 3.98 18.98 12.86
N GLN A 233 4.58 20.18 12.91
CA GLN A 233 4.37 21.18 11.87
C GLN A 233 4.87 20.72 10.50
N ASP A 234 6.03 20.05 10.45
CA ASP A 234 6.58 19.49 9.22
C ASP A 234 5.70 18.37 8.65
N MET A 235 5.13 17.52 9.52
CA MET A 235 4.12 16.53 9.09
C MET A 235 2.88 17.19 8.47
N LYS A 236 2.39 18.31 9.05
CA LYS A 236 1.24 19.06 8.49
C LYS A 236 1.57 19.67 7.13
N ASN A 237 2.76 20.25 6.99
CA ASN A 237 3.24 20.79 5.71
C ASN A 237 3.32 19.68 4.65
N GLU A 238 3.81 18.51 5.04
CA GLU A 238 3.94 17.36 4.17
C GLU A 238 2.56 16.79 3.75
N TYR A 239 1.59 16.76 4.68
CA TYR A 239 0.21 16.42 4.36
C TYR A 239 -0.36 17.32 3.24
N ILE A 240 -0.20 18.65 3.38
CA ILE A 240 -0.66 19.62 2.37
C ILE A 240 0.00 19.35 1.01
N ARG A 241 1.29 19.00 1.01
CA ARG A 241 2.05 18.71 -0.21
C ARG A 241 1.61 17.41 -0.90
N VAL A 242 1.34 16.37 -0.12
CA VAL A 242 1.09 15.01 -0.63
C VAL A 242 -0.37 14.79 -1.02
N LEU A 243 -1.33 15.40 -0.30
CA LEU A 243 -2.75 15.14 -0.50
C LEU A 243 -3.20 15.31 -1.96
N PRO A 244 -2.83 16.37 -2.70
CA PRO A 244 -3.22 16.52 -4.10
C PRO A 244 -2.71 15.39 -5.00
N LEU A 245 -1.46 14.93 -4.78
CA LEU A 245 -0.84 13.86 -5.54
C LEU A 245 -1.48 12.49 -5.24
N ALA A 246 -1.78 12.23 -3.97
CA ALA A 246 -2.51 11.04 -3.55
C ALA A 246 -3.94 11.02 -4.13
N THR A 247 -4.61 12.17 -4.12
CA THR A 247 -5.96 12.36 -4.68
C THR A 247 -5.97 12.19 -6.21
N ALA A 248 -4.89 12.55 -6.90
CA ALA A 248 -4.71 12.29 -8.33
C ALA A 248 -4.47 10.80 -8.67
N GLY A 249 -4.49 9.91 -7.68
CA GLY A 249 -4.33 8.48 -7.89
C GLY A 249 -2.89 7.98 -7.87
N ILE A 250 -1.89 8.80 -7.51
CA ILE A 250 -0.49 8.36 -7.50
C ILE A 250 -0.26 7.43 -6.30
N ALA A 251 -0.19 6.13 -6.58
CA ALA A 251 -0.19 5.08 -5.56
C ALA A 251 0.93 5.20 -4.50
N GLN A 252 2.12 5.68 -4.89
CA GLN A 252 3.20 5.95 -3.93
C GLN A 252 2.83 7.05 -2.93
N ASN A 253 2.18 8.12 -3.39
CA ASN A 253 1.72 9.22 -2.54
C ASN A 253 0.55 8.80 -1.65
N GLN A 254 -0.33 7.92 -2.14
CA GLN A 254 -1.39 7.31 -1.33
C GLN A 254 -0.79 6.47 -0.19
N PHE A 255 0.19 5.61 -0.49
CA PHE A 255 0.90 4.83 0.51
C PHE A 255 1.62 5.72 1.53
N PHE A 256 2.30 6.77 1.07
CA PHE A 256 2.99 7.71 1.95
C PHE A 256 2.00 8.45 2.87
N LEU A 257 0.90 8.99 2.33
CA LEU A 257 -0.14 9.68 3.09
C LEU A 257 -0.72 8.78 4.19
N ALA A 258 -1.02 7.52 3.86
CA ALA A 258 -1.54 6.57 4.83
C ALA A 258 -0.56 6.32 5.98
N ASN A 259 0.73 6.20 5.69
CA ASN A 259 1.75 5.99 6.70
C ASN A 259 2.02 7.25 7.55
N LEU A 260 1.99 8.43 6.94
CA LEU A 260 2.10 9.72 7.63
C LEU A 260 0.93 9.90 8.62
N ALA A 261 -0.29 9.57 8.19
CA ALA A 261 -1.49 9.57 9.02
C ALA A 261 -1.41 8.54 10.15
N ALA A 262 -1.01 7.30 9.84
CA ALA A 262 -0.80 6.26 10.84
C ALA A 262 0.22 6.68 11.91
N LEU A 263 1.29 7.38 11.50
CA LEU A 263 2.29 7.90 12.45
C LEU A 263 1.67 8.94 13.39
N ALA A 264 0.86 9.86 12.88
CA ALA A 264 0.16 10.86 13.69
C ALA A 264 -0.84 10.23 14.65
N GLN A 265 -1.60 9.23 14.17
CA GLN A 265 -2.61 8.53 14.95
C GLN A 265 -1.97 7.67 16.06
N ASP A 266 -0.94 6.88 15.74
CA ASP A 266 -0.26 5.99 16.69
C ASP A 266 0.41 6.76 17.85
N ASN A 267 0.91 7.98 17.59
CA ASN A 267 1.54 8.82 18.60
C ASN A 267 0.61 9.89 19.19
N ASN A 268 -0.66 9.94 18.75
CA ASN A 268 -1.63 10.94 19.17
C ASN A 268 -1.14 12.40 19.00
N TYR A 269 -0.38 12.68 17.93
CA TYR A 269 0.12 14.03 17.63
C TYR A 269 -1.03 15.00 17.36
N ASP A 270 -0.86 16.28 17.72
CA ASP A 270 -1.85 17.34 17.50
C ASP A 270 -1.93 17.79 16.03
N ALA A 271 -2.43 16.89 15.18
CA ALA A 271 -2.63 17.09 13.75
C ALA A 271 -4.01 16.54 13.33
N PRO A 272 -5.11 17.26 13.61
CA PRO A 272 -6.47 16.77 13.35
C PRO A 272 -6.72 16.39 11.89
N GLU A 273 -6.10 17.08 10.93
CA GLU A 273 -6.16 16.78 9.50
C GLU A 273 -5.57 15.42 9.12
N LEU A 274 -4.58 14.94 9.86
CA LEU A 274 -3.99 13.60 9.67
C LEU A 274 -4.75 12.52 10.45
N ARG A 275 -5.42 12.89 11.55
CA ARG A 275 -6.25 11.96 12.32
C ARG A 275 -7.56 11.60 11.61
N SER A 276 -8.06 12.46 10.73
CA SER A 276 -9.27 12.19 9.93
C SER A 276 -8.98 11.34 8.68
N VAL A 277 -7.71 11.10 8.35
CA VAL A 277 -7.32 10.27 7.22
C VAL A 277 -7.62 8.80 7.53
N ASP A 278 -8.43 8.17 6.69
CA ASP A 278 -8.64 6.73 6.72
C ASP A 278 -7.40 6.00 6.16
N VAL A 279 -6.57 5.51 7.08
CA VAL A 279 -5.32 4.80 6.76
C VAL A 279 -5.58 3.54 5.91
N GLN A 280 -6.63 2.78 6.22
CA GLN A 280 -6.90 1.51 5.51
C GLN A 280 -7.35 1.76 4.08
N MET A 281 -8.24 2.74 3.88
CA MET A 281 -8.71 3.11 2.55
C MET A 281 -7.56 3.59 1.65
N TRP A 282 -6.66 4.44 2.15
CA TRP A 282 -5.53 4.91 1.33
C TRP A 282 -4.50 3.81 1.04
N LEU A 283 -4.24 2.89 1.99
CA LEU A 283 -3.38 1.73 1.73
C LEU A 283 -3.99 0.80 0.68
N GLU A 284 -5.29 0.53 0.79
CA GLU A 284 -6.02 -0.31 -0.17
C GLU A 284 -5.99 0.33 -1.57
N ARG A 285 -6.26 1.63 -1.70
CA ARG A 285 -6.15 2.35 -2.97
C ARG A 285 -4.74 2.27 -3.56
N ALA A 286 -3.70 2.47 -2.74
CA ALA A 286 -2.32 2.35 -3.19
C ALA A 286 -2.00 0.94 -3.70
N ALA A 287 -2.43 -0.09 -2.97
CA ALA A 287 -2.22 -1.49 -3.32
C ALA A 287 -2.92 -1.85 -4.64
N ARG A 288 -4.15 -1.38 -4.83
CA ARG A 288 -4.91 -1.55 -6.08
C ARG A 288 -4.34 -0.73 -7.25
N GLY A 289 -3.72 0.41 -6.97
CA GLY A 289 -2.88 1.16 -7.92
C GLY A 289 -1.54 0.50 -8.25
N GLY A 290 -1.33 -0.77 -7.87
CA GLY A 290 -0.14 -1.56 -8.19
C GLY A 290 1.08 -1.29 -7.31
N HIS A 291 0.93 -0.57 -6.19
CA HIS A 291 2.06 -0.30 -5.30
C HIS A 291 2.42 -1.52 -4.44
N VAL A 292 3.43 -2.28 -4.87
CA VAL A 292 3.84 -3.55 -4.26
C VAL A 292 4.12 -3.42 -2.76
N GLN A 293 4.77 -2.34 -2.32
CA GLN A 293 5.05 -2.11 -0.91
C GLN A 293 3.77 -1.89 -0.09
N ALA A 294 2.71 -1.33 -0.69
CA ALA A 294 1.41 -1.22 -0.02
C ALA A 294 0.73 -2.59 0.09
N GLN A 295 0.80 -3.40 -0.97
CA GLN A 295 0.31 -4.79 -0.97
C GLN A 295 1.00 -5.61 0.13
N ARG A 296 2.33 -5.53 0.21
CA ARG A 296 3.15 -6.15 1.25
C ARG A 296 2.79 -5.64 2.65
N TYR A 297 2.58 -4.34 2.81
CA TYR A 297 2.21 -3.74 4.09
C TYR A 297 0.86 -4.28 4.58
N LEU A 298 -0.16 -4.33 3.71
CA LEU A 298 -1.47 -4.90 4.01
C LEU A 298 -1.36 -6.40 4.36
N ALA A 299 -0.63 -7.18 3.56
CA ALA A 299 -0.43 -8.60 3.78
C ALA A 299 0.30 -8.88 5.12
N MET A 300 1.50 -8.32 5.30
CA MET A 300 2.39 -8.74 6.38
C MET A 300 2.15 -7.99 7.70
N ARG A 301 1.71 -6.72 7.67
CA ARG A 301 1.47 -5.94 8.89
C ARG A 301 0.02 -6.05 9.37
N TYR A 302 -0.94 -5.93 8.46
CA TYR A 302 -2.37 -6.05 8.82
C TYR A 302 -2.90 -7.49 8.70
N GLY A 303 -2.13 -8.41 8.12
CA GLY A 303 -2.55 -9.80 7.99
C GLY A 303 -3.66 -10.00 6.96
N ARG A 304 -3.81 -9.10 5.99
CA ARG A 304 -4.86 -9.16 4.95
C ARG A 304 -4.58 -10.34 4.01
N LYS A 305 -5.43 -11.35 4.09
CA LYS A 305 -5.26 -12.63 3.38
C LYS A 305 -5.22 -12.49 1.86
N GLU A 306 -6.12 -11.71 1.29
CA GLU A 306 -6.25 -11.48 -0.15
C GLU A 306 -4.94 -10.97 -0.78
N TRP A 307 -4.27 -10.03 -0.11
CA TRP A 307 -2.99 -9.49 -0.56
C TRP A 307 -1.84 -10.47 -0.34
N ALA A 308 -1.88 -11.23 0.77
CA ALA A 308 -0.90 -12.29 1.01
C ALA A 308 -0.97 -13.38 -0.05
N ASP A 309 -2.17 -13.90 -0.34
CA ASP A 309 -2.39 -14.93 -1.37
C ASP A 309 -1.93 -14.44 -2.75
N HIS A 310 -2.30 -13.21 -3.11
CA HIS A 310 -1.90 -12.59 -4.38
C HIS A 310 -0.37 -12.53 -4.55
N LEU A 311 0.35 -12.09 -3.50
CA LEU A 311 1.80 -11.96 -3.53
C LEU A 311 2.51 -13.32 -3.47
N ILE A 312 2.02 -14.25 -2.65
CA ILE A 312 2.58 -15.61 -2.52
C ILE A 312 2.44 -16.37 -3.84
N ALA A 313 1.29 -16.23 -4.54
CA ALA A 313 1.08 -16.82 -5.86
C ALA A 313 2.06 -16.28 -6.92
N ARG A 314 2.70 -15.14 -6.68
CA ARG A 314 3.75 -14.52 -7.51
C ARG A 314 5.15 -14.73 -6.96
N ASP A 315 5.33 -15.74 -6.09
CA ASP A 315 6.61 -16.12 -5.49
C ASP A 315 7.26 -15.06 -4.59
N ASP A 316 6.45 -14.21 -3.97
CA ASP A 316 6.93 -13.31 -2.92
C ASP A 316 7.20 -14.06 -1.60
N LEU A 317 8.38 -14.69 -1.52
CA LEU A 317 8.79 -15.50 -0.37
C LEU A 317 8.93 -14.70 0.92
N ILE A 318 9.22 -13.40 0.84
CA ILE A 318 9.27 -12.52 2.02
C ILE A 318 7.87 -12.38 2.59
N THR A 319 6.88 -12.07 1.74
CA THR A 319 5.47 -12.03 2.15
C THR A 319 5.03 -13.36 2.72
N GLN A 320 5.34 -14.47 2.06
CA GLN A 320 5.03 -15.82 2.54
C GLN A 320 5.56 -16.06 3.96
N THR A 321 6.81 -15.68 4.20
CA THR A 321 7.49 -15.86 5.49
C THR A 321 6.84 -15.03 6.59
N TYR A 322 6.67 -13.73 6.36
CA TYR A 322 6.19 -12.82 7.41
C TYR A 322 4.68 -12.91 7.63
N TYR A 323 3.89 -13.20 6.59
CA TYR A 323 2.48 -13.55 6.74
C TYR A 323 2.30 -14.88 7.48
N GLY A 324 3.10 -15.89 7.14
CA GLY A 324 3.12 -17.16 7.88
C GLY A 324 3.45 -16.95 9.36
N MET A 325 4.42 -16.09 9.68
CA MET A 325 4.72 -15.74 11.07
C MET A 325 3.60 -14.96 11.77
N GLN A 326 2.83 -14.13 11.06
CA GLN A 326 1.62 -13.49 11.61
C GLN A 326 0.59 -14.55 12.01
N MET A 327 0.31 -15.51 11.12
CA MET A 327 -0.60 -16.63 11.39
C MET A 327 -0.09 -17.50 12.54
N TYR A 328 1.20 -17.83 12.57
CA TYR A 328 1.81 -18.60 13.66
C TYR A 328 1.70 -17.90 15.02
N THR A 329 2.00 -16.61 15.07
CA THR A 329 2.01 -15.84 16.31
C THR A 329 0.59 -15.54 16.81
N TYR A 330 -0.28 -15.05 15.92
CA TYR A 330 -1.60 -14.52 16.28
C TYR A 330 -2.77 -15.41 15.88
N GLY A 331 -2.54 -16.58 15.28
CA GLY A 331 -3.61 -17.50 14.88
C GLY A 331 -4.41 -17.98 16.08
N GLY A 332 -5.74 -17.82 16.01
CA GLY A 332 -6.70 -18.16 17.05
C GLY A 332 -6.84 -19.66 17.25
N THR A 333 -6.70 -20.45 16.18
CA THR A 333 -6.80 -21.92 16.22
C THR A 333 -5.44 -22.58 15.97
N ALA A 334 -5.32 -23.87 16.33
CA ALA A 334 -4.10 -24.62 16.10
C ALA A 334 -3.82 -24.81 14.59
N GLU A 335 -4.87 -24.94 13.79
CA GLU A 335 -4.82 -25.11 12.34
C GLU A 335 -4.24 -23.87 11.67
N VAL A 336 -4.70 -22.66 12.05
CA VAL A 336 -4.15 -21.40 11.53
C VAL A 336 -2.66 -21.27 11.86
N ARG A 337 -2.26 -21.64 13.08
CA ARG A 337 -0.85 -21.56 13.49
C ARG A 337 0.02 -22.59 12.75
N ALA A 338 -0.47 -23.82 12.58
CA ALA A 338 0.20 -24.86 11.83
C ALA A 338 0.35 -24.48 10.34
N GLU A 339 -0.65 -23.84 9.76
CA GLU A 339 -0.57 -23.31 8.40
C GLU A 339 0.47 -22.19 8.29
N GLY A 340 0.50 -21.27 9.27
CA GLY A 340 1.53 -20.24 9.34
C GLY A 340 2.95 -20.81 9.38
N GLU A 341 3.17 -21.85 10.20
CA GLU A 341 4.44 -22.57 10.25
C GLU A 341 4.77 -23.25 8.91
N ARG A 342 3.79 -23.90 8.27
CA ARG A 342 3.95 -24.54 6.97
C ARG A 342 4.42 -23.56 5.91
N LEU A 343 3.83 -22.36 5.86
CA LEU A 343 4.24 -21.30 4.93
C LEU A 343 5.70 -20.89 5.12
N VAL A 344 6.15 -20.74 6.38
CA VAL A 344 7.54 -20.40 6.71
C VAL A 344 8.48 -21.55 6.32
N ARG A 345 8.10 -22.80 6.59
CA ARG A 345 8.88 -23.99 6.20
C ARG A 345 9.05 -24.12 4.69
N ASP A 346 7.97 -23.88 3.94
CA ASP A 346 8.01 -23.86 2.49
C ASP A 346 8.93 -22.76 1.95
N ALA A 347 8.80 -21.51 2.41
CA ALA A 347 9.65 -20.40 1.98
C ALA A 347 11.15 -20.67 2.24
N SER A 348 11.48 -21.29 3.38
CA SER A 348 12.84 -21.72 3.70
C SER A 348 13.37 -22.79 2.76
N SER A 349 12.54 -23.79 2.42
CA SER A 349 12.91 -24.84 1.46
C SER A 349 13.22 -24.28 0.07
N ARG A 350 12.59 -23.15 -0.26
CA ARG A 350 12.79 -22.36 -1.48
C ARG A 350 13.94 -21.34 -1.37
N GLY A 351 14.69 -21.33 -0.26
CA GLY A 351 15.93 -20.58 -0.08
C GLY A 351 15.79 -19.20 0.56
N GLU A 352 14.59 -18.82 1.02
CA GLU A 352 14.36 -17.52 1.67
C GLU A 352 15.22 -17.42 2.95
N ALA A 353 15.95 -16.32 3.10
CA ALA A 353 16.99 -16.16 4.13
C ALA A 353 16.38 -15.93 5.52
N HIS A 354 15.31 -15.14 5.62
CA HIS A 354 14.63 -14.88 6.89
C HIS A 354 13.99 -16.18 7.43
N ALA A 355 13.29 -16.94 6.60
CA ALA A 355 12.65 -18.21 6.91
C ALA A 355 13.67 -19.27 7.36
N ARG A 356 14.83 -19.35 6.70
CA ARG A 356 15.92 -20.25 7.12
C ARG A 356 16.45 -19.94 8.52
N GLU A 357 16.54 -18.65 8.88
CA GLU A 357 16.93 -18.26 10.24
C GLU A 357 15.81 -18.57 11.24
N ILE A 358 14.55 -18.32 10.88
CA ILE A 358 13.38 -18.55 11.73
C ILE A 358 13.25 -20.03 12.12
N ILE A 359 13.39 -20.96 11.16
CA ILE A 359 13.21 -22.40 11.40
C ILE A 359 14.25 -23.01 12.34
N ARG A 360 15.42 -22.37 12.51
CA ARG A 360 16.40 -22.81 13.53
C ARG A 360 15.87 -22.65 14.96
N HIS A 361 14.76 -21.93 15.11
CA HIS A 361 14.15 -21.58 16.38
C HIS A 361 12.68 -22.03 16.52
N LEU A 362 12.06 -22.55 15.44
CA LEU A 362 10.74 -23.19 15.42
C LEU A 362 10.90 -24.69 15.72
#